data_AF-A0A428SZG8-F1
#
_entry.id   AF-A0A428SZG8-F1
#
_cell.length_a   1.000
_cell.length_b   1.000
_cell.length_c   1.000
_cell.angle_alpha   90.00
_cell.angle_beta   90.00
_cell.angle_gamma   90.00
#
_symmetry.space_group_name_H-M   'P 1'
#
loop_
_entity.id
_entity.type
_entity.pdbx_description
1 polymer ?
#
loop_
_entity_poly.entity_id
_entity_poly.type
_entity_poly.pdbx_seq_one_letter_code
_entity_poly.pdbx_strand_id
1 'polypeptide(L)'
;MTPRLPELRQIWEVGGEREVLARNSVPVWLGEDDTGDPESGMAPLHSAALSTICYVTIVLFAVYFLRRCKGLREEKSPNLKASLKRSKAGQDYSDVFPPSQRPVLSSLDSRFPYNVDTSKLSRLVLQMEENYTTASPERFIYSGFTVGDVLKLGNFPDYAALSEVPLPKPAEDFDIKTSEPRPYRPLRWPYHQTMSFQKMETDYWIELDNTYHRYIQERKNIYAKNGKDILNALPGSELACKELMEMVIQFLCARYPHYFRLEGNIFINNALGTKTDLSTVDPLHVLLENVPEDFAIMLRDPQTGRYHFRAGVICASTGWSLGTKLGLGLPEIHEPVPDYREKMQLSMDRFFTKMPVSKTYSKRSVGVRGWPASLYATRRPRSQRPKFPRSVAFR
;
A
#
# COMPACT_ATOMS: atom_id res chain seq x y z
N MET A 1 35.66 29.02 -13.11
CA MET A 1 35.22 28.36 -11.86
C MET A 1 33.75 28.66 -11.66
N THR A 2 32.97 27.61 -11.47
CA THR A 2 31.52 27.48 -11.64
C THR A 2 30.71 28.47 -10.77
N PRO A 3 29.62 29.06 -11.31
CA PRO A 3 28.80 30.02 -10.59
C PRO A 3 27.78 29.34 -9.66
N ARG A 4 27.47 30.03 -8.57
CA ARG A 4 26.29 29.81 -7.72
C ARG A 4 25.01 30.07 -8.53
N LEU A 5 24.03 29.19 -8.38
CA LEU A 5 22.65 29.33 -8.88
C LEU A 5 21.68 28.82 -7.80
N PRO A 6 20.41 29.25 -7.83
CA PRO A 6 19.68 29.76 -6.66
C PRO A 6 18.79 28.71 -5.98
N GLU A 7 18.33 29.08 -4.78
CA GLU A 7 17.26 28.45 -4.03
C GLU A 7 16.05 28.13 -4.90
N LEU A 8 15.71 26.84 -5.01
CA LEU A 8 14.44 26.36 -5.51
C LEU A 8 13.78 25.51 -4.41
N ARG A 9 12.73 26.09 -3.81
CA ARG A 9 11.72 25.42 -3.01
C ARG A 9 10.87 24.55 -3.93
N GLN A 10 10.58 23.29 -3.54
CA GLN A 10 9.31 22.55 -3.71
C GLN A 10 9.57 21.05 -3.54
N ILE A 11 9.18 20.46 -2.41
CA ILE A 11 7.87 19.87 -2.05
C ILE A 11 7.77 18.39 -2.48
N TRP A 12 7.65 17.60 -1.42
CA TRP A 12 7.71 16.15 -1.24
C TRP A 12 6.48 15.42 -1.81
N GLU A 13 6.52 14.11 -2.09
CA GLU A 13 5.91 13.08 -1.22
C GLU A 13 6.10 11.66 -1.76
N VAL A 14 6.10 10.69 -0.83
CA VAL A 14 5.96 9.26 -0.99
C VAL A 14 5.27 8.64 0.25
N GLY A 15 4.01 8.21 0.10
CA GLY A 15 3.48 6.89 0.47
C GLY A 15 3.83 6.33 1.86
N GLY A 16 3.39 7.05 2.88
CA GLY A 16 3.46 6.73 4.31
C GLY A 16 3.49 8.06 5.06
N GLU A 17 2.38 8.79 5.10
CA GLU A 17 2.45 10.25 5.30
C GLU A 17 1.61 10.76 6.45
N ARG A 18 2.36 11.35 7.40
CA ARG A 18 1.89 12.13 8.54
C ARG A 18 2.52 13.51 8.44
N GLU A 19 1.70 14.52 8.72
CA GLU A 19 1.92 15.94 8.39
C GLU A 19 2.90 16.68 9.33
N VAL A 20 3.63 17.67 8.82
CA VAL A 20 4.44 18.62 9.60
C VAL A 20 3.71 19.97 9.65
N LEU A 21 3.53 20.54 10.85
CA LEU A 21 2.96 21.88 11.07
C LEU A 21 4.04 22.85 11.55
N ALA A 22 4.19 23.98 10.84
CA ALA A 22 4.78 25.20 11.37
C ALA A 22 4.00 26.43 10.83
N ARG A 23 3.27 27.09 11.75
CA ARG A 23 2.74 28.47 11.68
C ARG A 23 3.90 29.45 11.94
N ASN A 24 4.02 30.73 11.54
CA ASN A 24 3.26 31.79 10.87
C ASN A 24 4.34 32.66 10.14
N SER A 25 4.07 33.39 9.06
CA SER A 25 3.67 34.82 9.09
C SER A 25 3.57 35.36 7.66
N VAL A 26 2.61 36.26 7.42
CA VAL A 26 2.35 37.02 6.18
C VAL A 26 2.96 38.45 6.32
N PRO A 27 2.81 39.37 5.36
CA PRO A 27 3.75 39.78 4.31
C PRO A 27 4.48 41.11 4.61
N VAL A 28 5.55 41.42 3.86
CA VAL A 28 6.08 42.79 3.74
C VAL A 28 6.27 43.14 2.26
N TRP A 29 5.63 44.24 1.87
CA TRP A 29 5.82 45.01 0.64
C TRP A 29 6.79 46.17 0.90
N LEU A 30 7.63 46.50 -0.07
CA LEU A 30 8.33 47.78 -0.30
C LEU A 30 8.39 47.89 -1.85
N GLY A 31 7.93 48.94 -2.56
CA GLY A 31 8.21 50.39 -2.43
C GLY A 31 9.68 50.65 -2.81
N GLU A 32 10.12 51.42 -3.80
CA GLU A 32 9.61 52.51 -4.64
C GLU A 32 10.54 52.69 -5.87
N ASP A 33 10.04 53.44 -6.85
CA ASP A 33 10.64 54.25 -7.93
C ASP A 33 12.18 54.38 -8.09
N ASP A 34 12.69 54.46 -9.33
CA ASP A 34 13.04 55.74 -9.97
C ASP A 34 13.55 55.60 -11.43
N THR A 35 13.44 56.73 -12.11
CA THR A 35 13.59 57.17 -13.52
C THR A 35 14.93 56.98 -14.25
N GLY A 36 14.88 57.04 -15.60
CA GLY A 36 16.05 57.36 -16.46
C GLY A 36 15.98 56.88 -17.92
N ASP A 37 15.63 57.78 -18.85
CA ASP A 37 15.81 57.75 -20.32
C ASP A 37 16.86 58.86 -20.66
N PRO A 38 17.38 59.12 -21.90
CA PRO A 38 17.11 58.54 -23.24
C PRO A 38 18.33 58.44 -24.23
N GLU A 39 18.01 58.20 -25.52
CA GLU A 39 18.71 58.58 -26.80
C GLU A 39 19.93 57.73 -27.28
N SER A 40 20.19 57.44 -28.57
CA SER A 40 19.65 57.79 -29.91
C SER A 40 20.31 56.90 -31.01
N GLY A 41 19.77 56.85 -32.24
CA GLY A 41 20.55 56.49 -33.46
C GLY A 41 19.86 55.65 -34.56
N MET A 42 19.49 56.30 -35.68
CA MET A 42 19.02 55.73 -36.98
C MET A 42 20.10 54.84 -37.67
N ALA A 43 19.89 53.94 -38.64
CA ALA A 43 19.08 53.93 -39.88
C ALA A 43 19.02 52.48 -40.50
N PRO A 44 18.23 52.21 -41.58
CA PRO A 44 17.75 50.87 -41.96
C PRO A 44 18.53 50.21 -43.12
N LEU A 45 18.68 48.88 -43.10
CA LEU A 45 19.19 48.08 -44.23
C LEU A 45 18.40 46.73 -44.37
N HIS A 46 17.75 46.59 -45.53
CA HIS A 46 17.32 45.35 -46.23
C HIS A 46 16.19 44.46 -45.67
N SER A 47 14.94 44.74 -46.09
CA SER A 47 13.74 43.90 -45.83
C SER A 47 13.50 42.73 -46.81
N ALA A 48 14.40 42.47 -47.76
CA ALA A 48 14.18 41.42 -48.76
C ALA A 48 14.78 40.04 -48.40
N ALA A 49 15.78 39.99 -47.51
CA ALA A 49 16.51 38.75 -47.19
C ALA A 49 15.85 37.90 -46.09
N LEU A 50 15.02 38.49 -45.22
CA LEU A 50 14.36 37.77 -44.12
C LEU A 50 13.11 37.01 -44.58
N SER A 51 12.43 37.49 -45.62
CA SER A 51 11.22 36.85 -46.16
C SER A 51 11.53 35.52 -46.85
N THR A 52 12.64 35.45 -47.59
CA THR A 52 13.06 34.22 -48.28
C THR A 52 13.53 33.13 -47.32
N ILE A 53 14.22 33.49 -46.23
CA ILE A 53 14.63 32.55 -45.18
C ILE A 53 13.41 31.97 -44.43
N CYS A 54 12.38 32.80 -44.19
CA CYS A 54 11.14 32.35 -43.55
C CYS A 54 10.34 31.41 -44.48
N TYR A 55 10.31 31.70 -45.78
CA TYR A 55 9.62 30.85 -46.75
C TYR A 55 10.29 29.47 -46.92
N VAL A 56 11.63 29.44 -46.98
CA VAL A 56 12.38 28.17 -47.11
C VAL A 56 12.20 27.30 -45.86
N THR A 57 12.20 27.89 -44.66
CA THR A 57 11.99 27.14 -43.41
C THR A 57 10.57 26.58 -43.29
N ILE A 58 9.54 27.33 -43.69
CA ILE A 58 8.14 26.85 -43.73
C ILE A 58 7.97 25.70 -44.72
N VAL A 59 8.55 25.80 -45.92
CA VAL A 59 8.48 24.74 -46.94
C VAL A 59 9.20 23.47 -46.47
N LEU A 60 10.38 23.60 -45.84
CA LEU A 60 11.10 22.46 -45.28
C LEU A 60 10.31 21.79 -44.14
N PHE A 61 9.64 22.57 -43.27
CA PHE A 61 8.77 22.03 -42.22
C PHE A 61 7.55 21.32 -42.81
N ALA A 62 6.92 21.88 -43.84
CA ALA A 62 5.77 21.27 -44.51
C ALA A 62 6.18 19.95 -45.20
N VAL A 63 7.33 19.90 -45.87
CA VAL A 63 7.86 18.68 -46.49
C VAL A 63 8.22 17.62 -45.44
N TYR A 64 8.83 18.02 -44.32
CA TYR A 64 9.11 17.13 -43.20
C TYR A 64 7.82 16.55 -42.60
N PHE A 65 6.80 17.38 -42.39
CA PHE A 65 5.52 16.95 -41.83
C PHE A 65 4.75 16.04 -42.79
N LEU A 66 4.73 16.35 -44.09
CA LEU A 66 4.12 15.51 -45.12
C LEU A 66 4.85 14.17 -45.29
N ARG A 67 6.17 14.13 -45.15
CA ARG A 67 6.95 12.88 -45.11
C ARG A 67 6.65 12.07 -43.85
N ARG A 68 6.47 12.70 -42.70
CA ARG A 68 6.12 12.03 -41.44
C ARG A 68 4.68 11.50 -41.44
N CYS A 69 3.74 12.22 -42.06
CA CYS A 69 2.36 11.76 -42.25
C CYS A 69 2.24 10.60 -43.25
N LYS A 70 3.15 10.46 -44.22
CA LYS A 70 3.21 9.31 -45.13
C LYS A 70 3.82 8.05 -44.47
N GLY A 71 4.45 8.17 -43.31
CA GLY A 71 4.96 7.04 -42.50
C GLY A 71 3.94 6.44 -41.51
N LEU A 72 2.73 6.99 -41.44
CA LEU A 72 1.63 6.47 -40.62
C LEU A 72 0.59 5.83 -41.55
N ARG A 73 0.88 4.64 -42.07
CA ARG A 73 -0.12 3.81 -42.73
C ARG A 73 0.06 2.35 -42.32
N GLU A 74 -1.05 1.80 -41.83
CA GLU A 74 -1.31 0.43 -41.37
C GLU A 74 -0.84 0.02 -39.96
N GLU A 75 -1.45 0.60 -38.93
CA GLU A 75 -1.89 -0.26 -37.81
C GLU A 75 -3.23 -0.89 -38.20
N LYS A 76 -3.20 -2.18 -38.49
CA LYS A 76 -4.41 -3.00 -38.67
C LYS A 76 -5.22 -2.95 -37.37
N SER A 77 -6.42 -2.40 -37.46
CA SER A 77 -7.45 -2.51 -36.42
C SER A 77 -7.60 -3.98 -36.01
N PRO A 78 -7.40 -4.36 -34.73
CA PRO A 78 -7.64 -5.73 -34.33
C PRO A 78 -9.13 -5.99 -34.48
N ASN A 79 -9.44 -6.98 -35.31
CA ASN A 79 -10.78 -7.43 -35.62
C ASN A 79 -11.49 -7.80 -34.31
N LEU A 80 -12.45 -6.96 -33.87
CA LEU A 80 -13.18 -7.08 -32.60
C LEU A 80 -13.92 -8.43 -32.43
N LYS A 81 -14.05 -9.21 -33.50
CA LYS A 81 -14.71 -10.53 -33.50
C LYS A 81 -13.77 -11.70 -33.24
N ALA A 82 -12.44 -11.49 -33.24
CA ALA A 82 -11.45 -12.50 -32.85
C ALA A 82 -11.10 -12.46 -31.35
N SER A 83 -11.45 -11.37 -30.65
CA SER A 83 -11.24 -11.20 -29.19
C SER A 83 -12.21 -12.03 -28.33
N LEU A 84 -13.22 -12.64 -28.94
CA LEU A 84 -14.20 -13.51 -28.27
C LEU A 84 -13.89 -15.01 -28.41
N LYS A 85 -12.74 -15.39 -28.99
CA LYS A 85 -12.27 -16.79 -28.98
C LYS A 85 -11.09 -16.94 -28.01
N ARG A 86 -11.41 -17.53 -26.86
CA ARG A 86 -10.52 -17.89 -25.73
C ARG A 86 -9.91 -16.69 -24.99
N SER A 87 -10.68 -16.10 -24.07
CA SER A 87 -10.09 -15.92 -22.74
C SER A 87 -9.67 -17.33 -22.31
N LYS A 88 -8.36 -17.60 -22.26
CA LYS A 88 -7.88 -18.76 -21.53
C LYS A 88 -8.53 -18.67 -20.15
N ALA A 89 -9.22 -19.74 -19.73
CA ALA A 89 -9.58 -19.92 -18.33
C ALA A 89 -8.37 -19.48 -17.50
N GLY A 90 -8.58 -18.54 -16.57
CA GLY A 90 -7.49 -18.09 -15.70
C GLY A 90 -6.81 -19.31 -15.10
N GLN A 91 -5.49 -19.24 -14.89
CA GLN A 91 -4.79 -20.32 -14.20
C GLN A 91 -5.54 -20.64 -12.90
N ASP A 92 -5.93 -21.90 -12.74
CA ASP A 92 -6.56 -22.39 -11.53
C ASP A 92 -5.48 -22.59 -10.49
N TYR A 93 -5.71 -21.99 -9.32
CA TYR A 93 -4.78 -22.01 -8.21
C TYR A 93 -5.34 -22.79 -7.02
N SER A 94 -6.58 -23.29 -7.09
CA SER A 94 -7.31 -23.94 -5.98
C SER A 94 -6.50 -25.00 -5.25
N ASP A 95 -5.75 -25.84 -5.97
CA ASP A 95 -4.91 -26.92 -5.43
C ASP A 95 -3.45 -26.55 -5.12
N VAL A 96 -3.06 -25.29 -5.31
CA VAL A 96 -1.70 -24.82 -4.97
C VAL A 96 -1.71 -24.33 -3.53
N PHE A 97 -0.86 -24.90 -2.68
CA PHE A 97 -0.72 -24.53 -1.26
C PHE A 97 0.71 -24.06 -0.94
N PRO A 98 0.90 -23.15 0.03
CA PRO A 98 2.22 -22.80 0.53
C PRO A 98 2.83 -23.99 1.28
N PRO A 99 4.16 -23.97 1.49
CA PRO A 99 4.81 -24.92 2.38
C PRO A 99 4.13 -24.92 3.77
N SER A 100 3.81 -26.10 4.28
CA SER A 100 3.15 -26.25 5.57
C SER A 100 4.13 -25.99 6.72
N GLN A 101 3.66 -25.28 7.76
CA GLN A 101 4.39 -25.03 9.00
C GLN A 101 4.13 -26.07 10.10
N ARG A 102 3.43 -27.16 9.75
CA ARG A 102 3.16 -28.27 10.66
C ARG A 102 4.41 -28.96 11.23
N PRO A 103 5.49 -29.23 10.46
CA PRO A 103 6.73 -29.76 11.04
C PRO A 103 7.27 -28.86 12.15
N VAL A 104 7.26 -27.55 11.94
CA VAL A 104 7.71 -26.57 12.93
C VAL A 104 6.86 -26.65 14.19
N LEU A 105 5.53 -26.60 14.07
CA LEU A 105 4.63 -26.74 15.23
C LEU A 105 4.87 -28.05 16.01
N SER A 106 5.03 -29.17 15.32
CA SER A 106 5.26 -30.47 15.98
C SER A 106 6.58 -30.55 16.74
N SER A 107 7.59 -29.81 16.27
CA SER A 107 8.89 -29.69 16.95
C SER A 107 8.86 -28.77 18.16
N LEU A 108 8.01 -27.74 18.13
CA LEU A 108 7.82 -26.79 19.23
C LEU A 108 6.96 -27.39 20.34
N ASP A 109 5.96 -28.18 19.98
CA ASP A 109 4.98 -28.71 20.92
C ASP A 109 4.49 -30.10 20.52
N SER A 110 4.89 -31.10 21.31
CA SER A 110 4.55 -32.51 21.14
C SER A 110 3.04 -32.82 21.17
N ARG A 111 2.19 -31.89 21.63
CA ARG A 111 0.72 -32.03 21.58
C ARG A 111 0.18 -32.02 20.15
N PHE A 112 0.95 -31.54 19.18
CA PHE A 112 0.56 -31.40 17.78
C PHE A 112 1.30 -32.42 16.91
N PRO A 113 0.64 -33.52 16.51
CA PRO A 113 1.30 -34.55 15.72
C PRO A 113 1.63 -34.07 14.30
N TYR A 114 2.80 -34.47 13.82
CA TYR A 114 3.26 -34.22 12.45
C TYR A 114 2.39 -34.92 11.41
N ASN A 115 1.98 -36.17 11.68
CA ASN A 115 1.28 -37.07 10.75
C ASN A 115 -0.21 -36.74 10.63
N VAL A 116 -0.54 -35.58 10.09
CA VAL A 116 -1.91 -35.28 9.66
C VAL A 116 -2.05 -35.46 8.17
N ASP A 117 -3.14 -36.11 7.78
CA ASP A 117 -3.47 -36.44 6.41
C ASP A 117 -3.81 -35.17 5.60
N THR A 118 -2.77 -34.56 5.04
CA THR A 118 -2.89 -33.38 4.17
C THR A 118 -3.50 -33.70 2.80
N SER A 119 -3.74 -34.98 2.47
CA SER A 119 -4.45 -35.34 1.23
C SER A 119 -5.89 -34.83 1.22
N LYS A 120 -6.47 -34.59 2.40
CA LYS A 120 -7.81 -34.03 2.57
C LYS A 120 -7.85 -32.50 2.55
N LEU A 121 -6.69 -31.84 2.48
CA LEU A 121 -6.56 -30.39 2.60
C LEU A 121 -7.47 -29.68 1.62
N SER A 122 -7.42 -30.01 0.32
CA SER A 122 -8.23 -29.36 -0.73
C SER A 122 -9.75 -29.50 -0.52
N ARG A 123 -10.21 -30.56 0.16
CA ARG A 123 -11.64 -30.82 0.40
C ARG A 123 -12.16 -30.20 1.69
N LEU A 124 -11.29 -30.04 2.69
CA LEU A 124 -11.65 -29.63 4.04
C LEU A 124 -11.13 -28.23 4.39
N VAL A 125 -10.70 -27.41 3.41
CA VAL A 125 -10.35 -26.01 3.69
C VAL A 125 -11.57 -25.28 4.25
N LEU A 126 -11.32 -24.45 5.27
CA LEU A 126 -12.30 -23.50 5.82
C LEU A 126 -12.78 -22.57 4.70
N GLN A 127 -14.10 -22.42 4.57
CA GLN A 127 -14.70 -21.57 3.54
C GLN A 127 -14.61 -20.09 3.93
N MET A 128 -14.71 -19.20 2.93
CA MET A 128 -14.49 -17.76 3.10
C MET A 128 -15.41 -17.05 4.09
N GLU A 129 -16.59 -17.61 4.34
CA GLU A 129 -17.60 -17.05 5.26
C GLU A 129 -17.76 -17.89 6.55
N GLU A 130 -17.03 -18.99 6.67
CA GLU A 130 -17.08 -19.85 7.85
C GLU A 130 -16.24 -19.27 8.98
N ASN A 131 -16.86 -19.06 10.14
CA ASN A 131 -16.17 -18.60 11.33
C ASN A 131 -15.44 -19.77 12.02
N TYR A 132 -14.12 -19.63 12.18
CA TYR A 132 -13.25 -20.67 12.76
C TYR A 132 -13.65 -21.11 14.17
N THR A 133 -14.35 -20.29 14.95
CA THR A 133 -14.80 -20.64 16.31
C THR A 133 -15.96 -21.63 16.32
N THR A 134 -16.74 -21.67 15.24
CA THR A 134 -17.93 -22.53 15.09
C THR A 134 -17.75 -23.65 14.07
N ALA A 135 -16.71 -23.55 13.23
CA ALA A 135 -16.40 -24.54 12.21
C ALA A 135 -15.95 -25.88 12.82
N SER A 136 -16.07 -26.96 12.04
CA SER A 136 -15.59 -28.27 12.46
C SER A 136 -14.07 -28.22 12.76
N PRO A 137 -13.61 -28.78 13.90
CA PRO A 137 -12.19 -28.86 14.24
C PRO A 137 -11.33 -29.59 13.20
N GLU A 138 -11.94 -30.41 12.35
CA GLU A 138 -11.27 -31.15 11.26
C GLU A 138 -11.01 -30.31 10.01
N ARG A 139 -11.63 -29.12 9.91
CA ARG A 139 -11.37 -28.20 8.80
C ARG A 139 -9.93 -27.71 8.87
N PHE A 140 -9.34 -27.47 7.71
CA PHE A 140 -8.00 -26.94 7.58
C PHE A 140 -8.02 -25.46 7.26
N ILE A 141 -7.06 -24.73 7.82
CA ILE A 141 -6.68 -23.41 7.30
C ILE A 141 -5.61 -23.59 6.21
N TYR A 142 -5.46 -22.57 5.37
CA TYR A 142 -4.62 -22.66 4.17
C TYR A 142 -3.13 -22.92 4.45
N SER A 143 -2.64 -22.61 5.65
CA SER A 143 -1.27 -22.92 6.11
C SER A 143 -1.06 -24.39 6.54
N GLY A 144 -2.12 -25.22 6.49
CA GLY A 144 -2.08 -26.66 6.77
C GLY A 144 -2.34 -27.04 8.24
N PHE A 145 -2.65 -26.07 9.11
CA PHE A 145 -3.18 -26.34 10.44
C PHE A 145 -4.66 -26.68 10.38
N THR A 146 -5.15 -27.48 11.33
CA THR A 146 -6.59 -27.68 11.50
C THR A 146 -7.17 -26.57 12.38
N VAL A 147 -8.46 -26.32 12.28
CA VAL A 147 -9.19 -25.42 13.20
C VAL A 147 -9.01 -25.88 14.64
N GLY A 148 -9.01 -27.20 14.88
CA GLY A 148 -8.72 -27.76 16.19
C GLY A 148 -7.31 -27.42 16.70
N ASP A 149 -6.31 -27.37 15.82
CA ASP A 149 -4.95 -26.96 16.19
C ASP A 149 -4.93 -25.49 16.61
N VAL A 150 -5.58 -24.61 15.85
CA VAL A 150 -5.69 -23.17 16.14
C VAL A 150 -6.39 -22.92 17.48
N LEU A 151 -7.50 -23.61 17.74
CA LEU A 151 -8.23 -23.49 19.01
C LEU A 151 -7.38 -23.97 20.20
N LYS A 152 -6.58 -25.01 20.02
CA LYS A 152 -5.67 -25.52 21.06
C LYS A 152 -4.47 -24.60 21.32
N LEU A 153 -3.97 -23.92 20.29
CA LEU A 153 -2.90 -22.91 20.43
C LEU A 153 -3.36 -21.73 21.28
N GLY A 154 -4.64 -21.38 21.22
CA GLY A 154 -5.24 -20.34 22.06
C GLY A 154 -4.84 -18.92 21.63
N ASN A 155 -4.58 -18.06 22.61
CA ASN A 155 -4.22 -16.67 22.38
C ASN A 155 -2.71 -16.49 22.47
N PHE A 156 -2.16 -15.64 21.60
CA PHE A 156 -0.73 -15.32 21.58
C PHE A 156 0.19 -16.54 21.50
N PRO A 157 -0.01 -17.46 20.53
CA PRO A 157 1.02 -18.46 20.25
C PRO A 157 2.33 -17.77 19.85
N ASP A 158 3.44 -18.50 19.91
CA ASP A 158 4.74 -18.00 19.45
C ASP A 158 4.73 -17.89 17.91
N TYR A 159 4.16 -16.79 17.40
CA TYR A 159 4.07 -16.53 15.96
C TYR A 159 5.45 -16.42 15.32
N ALA A 160 6.47 -15.97 16.06
CA ALA A 160 7.83 -15.86 15.52
C ALA A 160 8.43 -17.24 15.26
N ALA A 161 8.26 -18.18 16.20
CA ALA A 161 8.67 -19.56 16.00
C ALA A 161 7.84 -20.26 14.91
N LEU A 162 6.52 -20.10 14.92
CA LEU A 162 5.62 -20.74 13.95
C LEU A 162 5.79 -20.23 12.52
N SER A 163 6.06 -18.93 12.36
CA SER A 163 6.31 -18.33 11.05
C SER A 163 7.77 -18.43 10.64
N GLU A 164 8.69 -18.77 11.53
CA GLU A 164 10.14 -18.67 11.31
C GLU A 164 10.61 -17.24 10.97
N VAL A 165 9.79 -16.23 11.26
CA VAL A 165 10.14 -14.81 11.16
C VAL A 165 10.52 -14.33 12.56
N PRO A 166 11.79 -13.93 12.80
CA PRO A 166 12.23 -13.57 14.14
C PRO A 166 11.48 -12.35 14.65
N LEU A 167 11.28 -12.26 15.98
CA LEU A 167 10.83 -11.03 16.63
C LEU A 167 11.82 -9.90 16.38
N PRO A 168 11.36 -8.63 16.38
CA PRO A 168 12.24 -7.50 16.26
C PRO A 168 13.17 -7.39 17.47
N LYS A 169 14.33 -6.77 17.28
CA LYS A 169 15.20 -6.40 18.40
C LYS A 169 14.56 -5.25 19.20
N PRO A 170 14.67 -5.24 20.54
CA PRO A 170 14.28 -4.07 21.34
C PRO A 170 14.98 -2.79 20.86
N ALA A 171 14.24 -1.69 20.78
CA ALA A 171 14.78 -0.37 20.49
C ALA A 171 15.04 0.36 21.81
N GLU A 172 16.20 0.09 22.42
CA GLU A 172 16.56 0.59 23.76
C GLU A 172 16.65 2.13 23.80
N ASP A 173 17.19 2.75 22.75
CA ASP A 173 17.36 4.21 22.66
C ASP A 173 16.15 4.94 22.03
N PHE A 174 15.03 4.24 21.83
CA PHE A 174 13.86 4.85 21.19
C PHE A 174 13.08 5.73 22.16
N ASP A 175 13.00 7.02 21.84
CA ASP A 175 12.08 7.96 22.48
C ASP A 175 11.01 8.40 21.49
N ILE A 176 9.76 8.07 21.81
CA ILE A 176 8.60 8.37 20.98
C ILE A 176 8.38 9.86 20.77
N LYS A 177 8.96 10.76 21.58
CA LYS A 177 8.78 12.21 21.43
C LYS A 177 9.81 12.85 20.50
N THR A 178 10.97 12.24 20.35
CA THR A 178 12.10 12.81 19.62
C THR A 178 12.44 12.04 18.35
N SER A 179 12.03 10.77 18.26
CA SER A 179 12.29 9.93 17.09
C SER A 179 11.63 10.50 15.84
N GLU A 180 12.44 10.72 14.81
CA GLU A 180 11.97 11.18 13.51
C GLU A 180 11.52 10.00 12.64
N PRO A 181 10.55 10.23 11.74
CA PRO A 181 10.15 9.22 10.76
C PRO A 181 11.33 8.78 9.90
N ARG A 182 11.41 7.47 9.59
CA ARG A 182 12.48 6.92 8.76
C ARG A 182 12.45 7.56 7.36
N PRO A 183 13.59 8.04 6.82
CA PRO A 183 13.63 8.58 5.47
C PRO A 183 13.23 7.55 4.42
N TYR A 184 12.27 7.92 3.57
CA TYR A 184 11.67 7.01 2.60
C TYR A 184 11.96 7.45 1.15
N ARG A 185 12.68 6.60 0.40
CA ARG A 185 13.11 6.88 -0.99
C ARG A 185 12.83 5.68 -1.91
N PRO A 186 11.62 5.52 -2.45
CA PRO A 186 11.28 4.41 -3.35
C PRO A 186 11.53 4.69 -4.82
N LEU A 187 11.61 5.97 -5.22
CA LEU A 187 11.67 6.32 -6.62
C LEU A 187 13.04 5.93 -7.16
N ARG A 188 13.03 5.07 -8.17
CA ARG A 188 14.22 4.65 -8.91
C ARG A 188 14.10 5.17 -10.33
N TRP A 189 15.19 5.72 -10.84
CA TRP A 189 15.31 6.15 -12.22
C TRP A 189 16.39 5.33 -12.92
N PRO A 190 16.15 4.75 -14.11
CA PRO A 190 14.89 4.75 -14.87
C PRO A 190 13.76 3.94 -14.20
N TYR A 191 12.50 4.32 -14.45
CA TYR A 191 11.34 3.66 -13.85
C TYR A 191 10.96 2.39 -14.61
N HIS A 192 10.85 1.27 -13.88
CA HIS A 192 10.31 0.01 -14.38
C HIS A 192 9.15 -0.44 -13.48
N GLN A 193 7.98 -0.63 -14.08
CA GLN A 193 6.81 -1.14 -13.37
C GLN A 193 6.99 -2.65 -13.12
N THR A 194 7.58 -2.97 -11.98
CA THR A 194 7.75 -4.34 -11.49
C THR A 194 7.13 -4.49 -10.10
N MET A 195 7.13 -5.72 -9.60
CA MET A 195 6.70 -5.99 -8.23
C MET A 195 7.56 -5.27 -7.20
N SER A 196 8.86 -5.08 -7.47
CA SER A 196 9.82 -4.37 -6.61
C SER A 196 9.82 -4.83 -5.14
N PHE A 197 9.57 -6.13 -4.90
CA PHE A 197 9.63 -6.69 -3.55
C PHE A 197 11.08 -6.77 -3.05
N GLN A 198 11.25 -6.46 -1.78
CA GLN A 198 12.48 -6.67 -1.01
C GLN A 198 12.14 -7.55 0.18
N LYS A 199 13.14 -8.22 0.75
CA LYS A 199 12.95 -8.88 2.05
C LYS A 199 12.59 -7.82 3.07
N MET A 200 11.55 -8.06 3.88
CA MET A 200 11.17 -7.15 4.94
C MET A 200 12.25 -7.15 6.03
N GLU A 201 12.65 -5.96 6.49
CA GLU A 201 13.46 -5.81 7.70
C GLU A 201 12.51 -5.89 8.90
N THR A 202 12.60 -6.96 9.70
CA THR A 202 11.63 -7.19 10.77
C THR A 202 11.56 -6.01 11.74
N ASP A 203 12.70 -5.45 12.16
CA ASP A 203 12.78 -4.32 13.11
C ASP A 203 12.00 -3.06 12.70
N TYR A 204 11.64 -2.96 11.42
CA TYR A 204 10.93 -1.83 10.82
C TYR A 204 9.59 -2.25 10.21
N TRP A 205 8.96 -3.31 10.72
CA TRP A 205 7.62 -3.68 10.29
C TRP A 205 6.57 -2.63 10.70
N ILE A 206 6.67 -2.13 11.94
CA ILE A 206 5.81 -1.07 12.47
C ILE A 206 6.71 0.01 13.05
N GLU A 207 6.61 1.22 12.52
CA GLU A 207 7.46 2.34 12.90
C GLU A 207 6.67 3.35 13.73
N LEU A 208 7.18 3.70 14.89
CA LEU A 208 6.66 4.78 15.74
C LEU A 208 7.58 6.00 15.64
N ASP A 209 7.01 7.19 15.78
CA ASP A 209 7.73 8.46 15.69
C ASP A 209 7.08 9.54 16.59
N ASN A 210 7.65 10.74 16.58
CA ASN A 210 7.19 11.92 17.30
C ASN A 210 5.75 12.38 16.95
N THR A 211 5.14 11.85 15.90
CA THR A 211 3.76 12.15 15.51
C THR A 211 2.75 11.14 16.04
N TYR A 212 3.20 10.07 16.72
CA TYR A 212 2.39 8.94 17.16
C TYR A 212 1.05 9.36 17.79
N HIS A 213 1.10 10.14 18.86
CA HIS A 213 -0.09 10.60 19.59
C HIS A 213 -1.10 11.32 18.70
N ARG A 214 -0.63 12.33 17.97
CA ARG A 214 -1.48 13.17 17.12
C ARG A 214 -2.17 12.32 16.06
N TYR A 215 -1.45 11.41 15.44
CA TYR A 215 -2.01 10.63 14.35
C TYR A 215 -2.94 9.51 14.82
N ILE A 216 -2.67 8.85 15.96
CA ILE A 216 -3.66 7.92 16.53
C ILE A 216 -4.97 8.65 16.78
N GLN A 217 -4.92 9.87 17.34
CA GLN A 217 -6.12 10.68 17.51
C GLN A 217 -6.80 11.00 16.18
N GLU A 218 -6.04 11.34 15.14
CA GLU A 218 -6.59 11.63 13.81
C GLU A 218 -7.24 10.39 13.16
N ARG A 219 -6.63 9.21 13.29
CA ARG A 219 -7.22 7.93 12.85
C ARG A 219 -8.57 7.69 13.53
N LYS A 220 -8.66 7.90 14.84
CA LYS A 220 -9.92 7.78 15.59
C LYS A 220 -10.97 8.78 15.09
N ASN A 221 -10.58 10.02 14.81
CA ASN A 221 -11.47 11.05 14.26
C ASN A 221 -11.99 10.66 12.85
N ILE A 222 -11.12 10.12 12.00
CA ILE A 222 -11.46 9.67 10.65
C ILE A 222 -12.42 8.49 10.70
N TYR A 223 -12.16 7.51 11.56
CA TYR A 223 -13.09 6.40 11.78
C TYR A 223 -14.44 6.89 12.30
N ALA A 224 -14.47 7.79 13.29
CA ALA A 224 -15.72 8.34 13.82
C ALA A 224 -16.59 9.02 12.74
N LYS A 225 -15.96 9.63 11.72
CA LYS A 225 -16.65 10.29 10.60
C LYS A 225 -17.10 9.35 9.49
N ASN A 226 -16.34 8.29 9.21
CA ASN A 226 -16.50 7.48 7.99
C ASN A 226 -16.89 6.01 8.27
N GLY A 227 -16.80 5.56 9.53
CA GLY A 227 -17.21 4.23 9.99
C GLY A 227 -16.65 3.09 9.16
N LYS A 228 -17.55 2.33 8.51
CA LYS A 228 -17.23 1.11 7.74
C LYS A 228 -16.37 1.35 6.50
N ASP A 229 -16.24 2.59 6.04
CA ASP A 229 -15.32 2.93 4.94
C ASP A 229 -13.84 2.96 5.38
N ILE A 230 -13.58 2.90 6.69
CA ILE A 230 -12.24 2.91 7.29
C ILE A 230 -11.91 1.56 7.91
N LEU A 231 -12.84 1.00 8.70
CA LEU A 231 -12.65 -0.26 9.40
C LEU A 231 -13.87 -1.14 9.18
N ASN A 232 -13.65 -2.31 8.59
CA ASN A 232 -14.69 -3.28 8.31
C ASN A 232 -14.08 -4.67 8.10
N ALA A 233 -14.86 -5.70 8.39
CA ALA A 233 -14.49 -7.10 8.25
C ALA A 233 -15.69 -7.88 7.72
N LEU A 234 -15.47 -8.72 6.71
CA LEU A 234 -16.46 -9.65 6.20
C LEU A 234 -16.46 -10.94 7.04
N PRO A 235 -17.60 -11.66 7.15
CA PRO A 235 -17.65 -12.94 7.85
C PRO A 235 -16.58 -13.91 7.38
N GLY A 236 -16.05 -14.74 8.29
CA GLY A 236 -14.96 -15.69 8.03
C GLY A 236 -13.55 -15.08 8.10
N SER A 237 -13.42 -13.78 8.37
CA SER A 237 -12.12 -13.11 8.57
C SER A 237 -11.66 -13.01 10.02
N GLU A 238 -12.43 -13.55 10.96
CA GLU A 238 -12.22 -13.38 12.40
C GLU A 238 -10.86 -13.93 12.85
N LEU A 239 -10.43 -15.08 12.31
CA LEU A 239 -9.13 -15.66 12.62
C LEU A 239 -7.99 -14.76 12.17
N ALA A 240 -8.05 -14.27 10.93
CA ALA A 240 -6.98 -13.43 10.38
C ALA A 240 -6.91 -12.06 11.07
N CYS A 241 -8.05 -11.49 11.47
CA CYS A 241 -8.09 -10.27 12.27
C CYS A 241 -7.45 -10.47 13.64
N LYS A 242 -7.77 -11.58 14.33
CA LYS A 242 -7.16 -11.95 15.62
C LYS A 242 -5.66 -12.19 15.48
N GLU A 243 -5.25 -13.01 14.51
CA GLU A 243 -3.84 -13.31 14.23
C GLU A 243 -3.04 -12.04 13.97
N LEU A 244 -3.53 -11.14 13.10
CA LEU A 244 -2.88 -9.86 12.84
C LEU A 244 -2.72 -9.02 14.12
N MET A 245 -3.79 -8.87 14.90
CA MET A 245 -3.74 -8.12 16.16
C MET A 245 -2.70 -8.69 17.13
N GLU A 246 -2.71 -10.01 17.33
CA GLU A 246 -1.78 -10.66 18.26
C GLU A 246 -0.33 -10.53 17.79
N MET A 247 -0.05 -10.72 16.50
CA MET A 247 1.28 -10.52 15.92
C MET A 247 1.77 -9.07 16.09
N VAL A 248 0.90 -8.09 15.86
CA VAL A 248 1.24 -6.66 16.02
C VAL A 248 1.50 -6.32 17.49
N ILE A 249 0.72 -6.85 18.43
CA ILE A 249 0.94 -6.62 19.86
C ILE A 249 2.26 -7.25 20.31
N GLN A 250 2.56 -8.50 19.91
CA GLN A 250 3.84 -9.13 20.18
C GLN A 250 5.00 -8.32 19.62
N PHE A 251 4.85 -7.79 18.39
CA PHE A 251 5.83 -6.90 17.79
C PHE A 251 6.06 -5.64 18.63
N LEU A 252 5.00 -4.94 19.03
CA LEU A 252 5.10 -3.70 19.80
C LEU A 252 5.75 -3.94 21.17
N CYS A 253 5.36 -5.01 21.86
CA CYS A 253 5.95 -5.38 23.15
C CYS A 253 7.43 -5.76 23.03
N ALA A 254 7.83 -6.43 21.94
CA ALA A 254 9.23 -6.80 21.70
C ALA A 254 10.08 -5.59 21.27
N ARG A 255 9.58 -4.77 20.35
CA ARG A 255 10.33 -3.63 19.78
C ARG A 255 10.37 -2.42 20.71
N TYR A 256 9.28 -2.13 21.40
CA TYR A 256 9.10 -0.91 22.19
C TYR A 256 8.66 -1.22 23.64
N PRO A 257 9.45 -2.01 24.41
CA PRO A 257 9.04 -2.56 25.71
C PRO A 257 8.76 -1.51 26.79
N HIS A 258 9.34 -0.30 26.67
CA HIS A 258 9.07 0.81 27.59
C HIS A 258 7.66 1.38 27.43
N TYR A 259 7.09 1.29 26.23
CA TYR A 259 5.79 1.86 25.90
C TYR A 259 4.66 0.85 25.87
N PHE A 260 4.94 -0.42 25.54
CA PHE A 260 3.89 -1.43 25.36
C PHE A 260 4.17 -2.68 26.17
N ARG A 261 3.14 -3.17 26.85
CA ARG A 261 3.20 -4.42 27.62
C ARG A 261 1.90 -5.20 27.46
N LEU A 262 2.00 -6.51 27.59
CA LEU A 262 0.86 -7.41 27.62
C LEU A 262 0.86 -8.17 28.95
N GLU A 263 -0.21 -8.00 29.73
CA GLU A 263 -0.41 -8.66 31.02
C GLU A 263 -1.65 -9.56 30.92
N GLY A 264 -1.45 -10.85 30.62
CA GLY A 264 -2.54 -11.76 30.27
C GLY A 264 -3.25 -11.29 28.99
N ASN A 265 -4.56 -11.00 29.08
CA ASN A 265 -5.34 -10.42 27.98
C ASN A 265 -5.42 -8.88 28.02
N ILE A 266 -4.73 -8.22 28.95
CA ILE A 266 -4.74 -6.76 29.05
C ILE A 266 -3.54 -6.19 28.31
N PHE A 267 -3.82 -5.48 27.22
CA PHE A 267 -2.81 -4.71 26.50
C PHE A 267 -2.67 -3.32 27.14
N ILE A 268 -1.43 -2.97 27.49
CA ILE A 268 -1.09 -1.71 28.15
C ILE A 268 -0.25 -0.89 27.19
N ASN A 269 -0.74 0.30 26.85
CA ASN A 269 -0.05 1.28 26.03
C ASN A 269 0.28 2.50 26.92
N ASN A 270 1.48 2.48 27.50
CA ASN A 270 1.99 3.57 28.34
C ASN A 270 2.23 4.85 27.55
N ALA A 271 2.46 4.77 26.23
CA ALA A 271 2.58 5.97 25.41
C ALA A 271 1.27 6.77 25.45
N LEU A 272 0.12 6.11 25.25
CA LEU A 272 -1.19 6.78 25.30
C LEU A 272 -1.83 6.81 26.69
N GLY A 273 -1.27 6.10 27.67
CA GLY A 273 -1.86 5.93 29.00
C GLY A 273 -3.12 5.07 29.01
N THR A 274 -3.27 4.14 28.06
CA THR A 274 -4.47 3.31 27.89
C THR A 274 -4.23 1.86 28.30
N LYS A 275 -5.32 1.19 28.73
CA LYS A 275 -5.37 -0.25 28.98
C LYS A 275 -6.59 -0.82 28.28
N THR A 276 -6.41 -1.91 27.54
CA THR A 276 -7.46 -2.52 26.72
C THR A 276 -7.55 -4.01 27.02
N ASP A 277 -8.75 -4.48 27.37
CA ASP A 277 -9.03 -5.91 27.48
C ASP A 277 -9.32 -6.49 26.08
N LEU A 278 -8.37 -7.25 25.58
CA LEU A 278 -8.38 -7.82 24.23
C LEU A 278 -9.47 -8.90 24.04
N SER A 279 -10.07 -9.41 25.12
CA SER A 279 -11.18 -10.36 25.02
C SER A 279 -12.52 -9.70 24.71
N THR A 280 -12.61 -8.38 24.87
CA THR A 280 -13.87 -7.61 24.76
C THR A 280 -13.92 -6.68 23.56
N VAL A 281 -12.76 -6.34 22.99
CA VAL A 281 -12.63 -5.37 21.90
C VAL A 281 -12.36 -6.09 20.59
N ASP A 282 -13.00 -5.65 19.51
CA ASP A 282 -12.73 -6.16 18.17
C ASP A 282 -11.24 -5.99 17.80
N PRO A 283 -10.59 -7.02 17.22
CA PRO A 283 -9.16 -6.95 16.93
C PRO A 283 -8.73 -5.77 16.04
N LEU A 284 -9.54 -5.37 15.05
CA LEU A 284 -9.21 -4.24 14.18
C LEU A 284 -9.37 -2.90 14.89
N HIS A 285 -10.28 -2.81 15.87
CA HIS A 285 -10.39 -1.63 16.72
C HIS A 285 -9.16 -1.45 17.61
N VAL A 286 -8.60 -2.54 18.14
CA VAL A 286 -7.32 -2.46 18.88
C VAL A 286 -6.21 -1.90 17.98
N LEU A 287 -6.13 -2.35 16.73
CA LEU A 287 -5.17 -1.82 15.75
C LEU A 287 -5.41 -0.34 15.43
N LEU A 288 -6.66 0.06 15.18
CA LEU A 288 -7.04 1.46 14.91
C LEU A 288 -6.57 2.41 16.01
N GLU A 289 -6.72 2.00 17.27
CA GLU A 289 -6.49 2.84 18.44
C GLU A 289 -5.04 2.85 18.93
N ASN A 290 -4.19 1.91 18.48
CA ASN A 290 -2.84 1.77 19.01
C ASN A 290 -1.74 1.81 17.95
N VAL A 291 -2.08 1.55 16.68
CA VAL A 291 -1.08 1.27 15.65
C VAL A 291 -1.16 2.32 14.54
N PRO A 292 -0.01 2.90 14.16
CA PRO A 292 0.01 3.95 13.16
C PRO A 292 -0.38 3.50 11.75
N GLU A 293 -0.07 2.25 11.42
CA GLU A 293 -0.16 1.68 10.08
C GLU A 293 -1.59 1.32 9.66
N ASP A 294 -1.78 1.28 8.35
CA ASP A 294 -2.98 0.75 7.73
C ASP A 294 -2.81 -0.74 7.39
N PHE A 295 -3.84 -1.54 7.64
CA PHE A 295 -3.80 -2.98 7.40
C PHE A 295 -4.89 -3.42 6.43
N ALA A 296 -4.48 -4.15 5.40
CA ALA A 296 -5.37 -4.82 4.46
C ALA A 296 -5.20 -6.34 4.57
N ILE A 297 -6.27 -7.04 4.95
CA ILE A 297 -6.28 -8.50 5.13
C ILE A 297 -6.89 -9.13 3.88
N MET A 298 -6.06 -9.91 3.20
CA MET A 298 -6.45 -10.68 2.02
C MET A 298 -6.60 -12.16 2.42
N LEU A 299 -7.76 -12.76 2.17
CA LEU A 299 -7.94 -14.21 2.35
C LEU A 299 -8.02 -14.90 1.01
N ARG A 300 -7.45 -16.10 0.95
CA ARG A 300 -7.51 -16.94 -0.24
C ARG A 300 -8.84 -17.68 -0.28
N ASP A 301 -9.56 -17.52 -1.38
CA ASP A 301 -10.73 -18.31 -1.70
C ASP A 301 -10.33 -19.77 -1.95
N PRO A 302 -10.87 -20.75 -1.19
CA PRO A 302 -10.56 -22.16 -1.39
C PRO A 302 -11.04 -22.70 -2.74
N GLN A 303 -12.06 -22.09 -3.36
CA GLN A 303 -12.64 -22.58 -4.62
C GLN A 303 -11.81 -22.15 -5.84
N THR A 304 -11.32 -20.91 -5.84
CA THR A 304 -10.58 -20.35 -6.99
C THR A 304 -9.08 -20.25 -6.78
N GLY A 305 -8.64 -20.31 -5.53
CA GLY A 305 -7.26 -20.06 -5.11
C GLY A 305 -6.80 -18.62 -5.21
N ARG A 306 -7.72 -17.67 -5.42
CA ARG A 306 -7.43 -16.24 -5.53
C ARG A 306 -7.61 -15.53 -4.21
N TYR A 307 -6.86 -14.45 -4.01
CA TYR A 307 -6.96 -13.63 -2.81
C TYR A 307 -8.03 -12.56 -2.96
N HIS A 308 -8.88 -12.42 -1.95
CA HIS A 308 -9.92 -11.41 -1.83
C HIS A 308 -9.68 -10.52 -0.62
N PHE A 309 -9.99 -9.23 -0.76
CA PHE A 309 -9.89 -8.28 0.34
C PHE A 309 -11.05 -8.47 1.31
N ARG A 310 -10.78 -8.97 2.52
CA ARG A 310 -11.85 -9.41 3.43
C ARG A 310 -12.00 -8.58 4.69
N ALA A 311 -10.94 -7.93 5.15
CA ALA A 311 -10.99 -7.11 6.34
C ALA A 311 -9.86 -6.09 6.34
N GLY A 312 -9.99 -5.01 7.10
CA GLY A 312 -8.89 -4.07 7.26
C GLY A 312 -9.24 -2.83 8.06
N VAL A 313 -8.20 -2.04 8.31
CA VAL A 313 -8.26 -0.69 8.86
C VAL A 313 -7.41 0.21 7.98
N ILE A 314 -8.06 1.10 7.21
CA ILE A 314 -7.44 1.94 6.19
C ILE A 314 -7.82 3.41 6.44
N CYS A 315 -6.93 4.18 7.06
CA CYS A 315 -7.13 5.59 7.36
C CYS A 315 -6.44 6.52 6.37
N ALA A 316 -5.36 6.07 5.74
CA ALA A 316 -4.36 6.87 5.02
C ALA A 316 -4.26 6.52 3.52
N SER A 317 -5.32 5.98 2.92
CA SER A 317 -5.32 5.60 1.50
C SER A 317 -5.41 6.82 0.57
N THR A 318 -4.67 6.77 -0.54
CA THR A 318 -4.72 7.80 -1.58
C THR A 318 -5.60 7.35 -2.74
N GLY A 319 -6.77 7.95 -2.88
CA GLY A 319 -7.63 7.79 -4.06
C GLY A 319 -8.55 6.56 -4.03
N TRP A 320 -8.67 5.87 -2.90
CA TRP A 320 -9.63 4.78 -2.64
C TRP A 320 -9.95 4.71 -1.14
N SER A 321 -10.98 3.97 -0.73
CA SER A 321 -11.31 3.65 0.67
C SER A 321 -11.58 2.16 0.85
N LEU A 322 -11.54 1.65 2.09
CA LEU A 322 -11.84 0.24 2.38
C LEU A 322 -13.17 -0.18 1.76
N GLY A 323 -14.24 0.61 1.97
CA GLY A 323 -15.57 0.32 1.44
C GLY A 323 -15.64 0.19 -0.08
N THR A 324 -14.77 0.91 -0.83
CA THR A 324 -14.73 0.80 -2.30
C THR A 324 -14.05 -0.48 -2.81
N LYS A 325 -13.31 -1.20 -1.96
CA LYS A 325 -12.47 -2.33 -2.35
C LYS A 325 -12.78 -3.63 -1.60
N LEU A 326 -13.51 -3.57 -0.49
CA LEU A 326 -13.88 -4.72 0.32
C LEU A 326 -14.67 -5.75 -0.51
N GLY A 327 -14.33 -7.03 -0.35
CA GLY A 327 -14.91 -8.17 -1.07
C GLY A 327 -14.31 -8.44 -2.45
N LEU A 328 -13.62 -7.47 -3.05
CA LEU A 328 -13.01 -7.62 -4.38
C LEU A 328 -11.78 -8.52 -4.35
N GLY A 329 -11.54 -9.22 -5.46
CA GLY A 329 -10.32 -9.99 -5.67
C GLY A 329 -9.10 -9.11 -5.93
N LEU A 330 -7.91 -9.70 -5.81
CA LEU A 330 -6.64 -9.01 -6.01
C LEU A 330 -6.53 -8.32 -7.39
N PRO A 331 -6.98 -8.92 -8.52
CA PRO A 331 -7.01 -8.21 -9.79
C PRO A 331 -7.97 -7.01 -9.81
N GLU A 332 -9.16 -7.18 -9.22
CA GLU A 332 -10.23 -6.17 -9.23
C GLU A 332 -9.87 -4.95 -8.38
N ILE A 333 -9.18 -5.13 -7.25
CA ILE A 333 -8.72 -3.97 -6.46
C ILE A 333 -7.70 -3.13 -7.24
N HIS A 334 -6.94 -3.74 -8.16
CA HIS A 334 -5.91 -3.09 -8.97
C HIS A 334 -6.37 -2.65 -10.36
N GLU A 335 -7.62 -2.89 -10.76
CA GLU A 335 -8.14 -2.48 -12.08
C GLU A 335 -7.79 -1.03 -12.47
N PRO A 336 -7.82 -0.03 -11.57
CA PRO A 336 -7.52 1.35 -11.93
C PRO A 336 -6.03 1.64 -12.17
N VAL A 337 -5.13 0.68 -11.92
CA VAL A 337 -3.68 0.83 -12.04
C VAL A 337 -3.28 0.61 -13.50
N PRO A 338 -2.67 1.62 -14.17
CA PRO A 338 -2.22 1.48 -15.55
C PRO A 338 -1.31 0.28 -15.76
N ASP A 339 -1.49 -0.43 -16.87
CA ASP A 339 -0.73 -1.62 -17.28
C ASP A 339 -0.70 -2.78 -16.26
N TYR A 340 -1.52 -2.75 -15.20
CA TYR A 340 -1.52 -3.80 -14.18
C TYR A 340 -1.85 -5.16 -14.79
N ARG A 341 -2.91 -5.21 -15.60
CA ARG A 341 -3.40 -6.46 -16.20
C ARG A 341 -2.35 -7.07 -17.13
N GLU A 342 -1.71 -6.24 -17.94
CA GLU A 342 -0.77 -6.65 -18.98
C GLU A 342 0.61 -6.98 -18.41
N LYS A 343 1.10 -6.22 -17.43
CA LYS A 343 2.47 -6.34 -16.91
C LYS A 343 2.57 -7.08 -15.58
N MET A 344 1.58 -6.98 -14.70
CA MET A 344 1.73 -7.36 -13.29
C MET A 344 0.83 -8.49 -12.80
N GLN A 345 -0.41 -8.59 -13.28
CA GLN A 345 -1.40 -9.51 -12.75
C GLN A 345 -0.89 -10.97 -12.67
N LEU A 346 -0.37 -11.51 -13.78
CA LEU A 346 0.12 -12.90 -13.81
C LEU A 346 1.26 -13.14 -12.80
N SER A 347 2.14 -12.16 -12.61
CA SER A 347 3.25 -12.27 -11.67
C SER A 347 2.75 -12.19 -10.22
N MET A 348 1.80 -11.30 -9.94
CA MET A 348 1.16 -11.15 -8.63
C MET A 348 0.40 -12.41 -8.23
N ASP A 349 -0.49 -12.90 -9.09
CA ASP A 349 -1.32 -14.07 -8.82
C ASP A 349 -0.45 -15.28 -8.48
N ARG A 350 0.60 -15.53 -9.28
CA ARG A 350 1.55 -16.62 -9.03
C ARG A 350 2.34 -16.44 -7.74
N PHE A 351 2.76 -15.21 -7.44
CA PHE A 351 3.57 -14.91 -6.25
C PHE A 351 2.77 -15.14 -4.96
N PHE A 352 1.61 -14.49 -4.82
CA PHE A 352 0.83 -14.57 -3.59
C PHE A 352 0.27 -15.98 -3.33
N THR A 353 -0.10 -16.71 -4.38
CA THR A 353 -0.55 -18.11 -4.24
C THR A 353 0.51 -19.02 -3.60
N LYS A 354 1.79 -18.75 -3.85
CA LYS A 354 2.92 -19.59 -3.40
C LYS A 354 3.74 -18.97 -2.28
N MET A 355 3.30 -17.85 -1.72
CA MET A 355 4.06 -17.12 -0.72
C MET A 355 4.16 -17.96 0.56
N PRO A 356 5.37 -18.36 0.99
CA PRO A 356 5.52 -19.13 2.22
C PRO A 356 5.35 -18.21 3.44
N VAL A 357 4.87 -18.78 4.55
CA VAL A 357 4.72 -18.07 5.82
C VAL A 357 6.07 -17.52 6.34
N SER A 358 7.17 -18.22 6.05
CA SER A 358 8.51 -17.86 6.53
C SER A 358 9.26 -16.80 5.71
N LYS A 359 8.59 -16.18 4.74
CA LYS A 359 9.17 -15.07 3.98
C LYS A 359 8.22 -13.89 3.98
N THR A 360 8.67 -12.83 4.64
CA THR A 360 8.03 -11.52 4.63
C THR A 360 8.69 -10.61 3.61
N TYR A 361 7.87 -9.81 2.94
CA TYR A 361 8.29 -8.95 1.85
C TYR A 361 7.80 -7.53 2.09
N SER A 362 8.65 -6.56 1.78
CA SER A 362 8.30 -5.16 1.75
C SER A 362 8.35 -4.65 0.32
N LYS A 363 7.45 -3.72 0.00
CA LYS A 363 7.51 -2.94 -1.24
C LYS A 363 7.31 -1.49 -0.85
N ARG A 364 8.05 -0.62 -1.51
CA ARG A 364 7.89 0.81 -1.35
C ARG A 364 7.10 1.42 -2.51
N SER A 365 6.11 2.24 -2.22
CA SER A 365 5.23 2.90 -3.22
C SER A 365 5.09 4.39 -2.95
N VAL A 366 4.93 5.19 -4.01
CA VAL A 366 4.77 6.64 -3.98
C VAL A 366 3.39 7.05 -4.49
N GLY A 367 2.78 8.04 -3.84
CA GLY A 367 1.62 8.78 -4.32
C GLY A 367 1.77 10.26 -3.96
N VAL A 368 1.15 11.15 -4.73
CA VAL A 368 1.17 12.59 -4.48
C VAL A 368 -0.26 13.04 -4.19
N ARG A 369 -0.45 13.84 -3.13
CA ARG A 369 -1.74 14.44 -2.77
C ARG A 369 -1.70 15.96 -2.93
N GLY A 370 -2.83 16.54 -3.31
CA GLY A 370 -2.99 17.99 -3.38
C GLY A 370 -3.22 18.59 -2.00
N TRP A 371 -2.72 19.80 -1.76
CA TRP A 371 -2.88 20.54 -0.50
C TRP A 371 -4.25 21.25 -0.41
N PRO A 372 -4.88 21.38 0.78
CA PRO A 372 -4.51 20.78 2.07
C PRO A 372 -4.71 19.26 2.06
N ALA A 373 -3.71 18.54 2.54
CA ALA A 373 -3.72 17.09 2.57
C ALA A 373 -4.47 16.61 3.82
N SER A 374 -5.65 16.02 3.63
CA SER A 374 -6.26 15.18 4.68
C SER A 374 -5.62 13.80 4.63
N LEU A 375 -5.45 13.19 5.81
CA LEU A 375 -5.00 11.81 5.91
C LEU A 375 -5.92 10.86 5.12
N TYR A 376 -7.23 11.11 5.17
CA TYR A 376 -8.21 10.36 4.41
C TYR A 376 -8.65 11.13 3.15
N ALA A 377 -8.20 10.67 1.98
CA ALA A 377 -8.46 11.31 0.70
C ALA A 377 -8.98 10.32 -0.35
N THR A 378 -10.30 10.22 -0.47
CA THR A 378 -10.94 9.41 -1.52
C THR A 378 -10.93 10.14 -2.86
N ARG A 379 -10.97 9.37 -3.96
CA ARG A 379 -11.08 9.96 -5.30
C ARG A 379 -12.38 10.75 -5.41
N ARG A 380 -12.29 12.04 -5.74
CA ARG A 380 -13.47 12.85 -6.05
C ARG A 380 -14.31 12.17 -7.15
N PRO A 381 -15.65 12.24 -7.06
CA PRO A 381 -16.55 11.82 -8.14
C PRO A 381 -16.11 12.43 -9.47
N ARG A 382 -16.29 11.70 -10.57
CA ARG A 382 -15.85 12.13 -11.91
C ARG A 382 -16.42 13.51 -12.30
N SER A 383 -17.62 13.84 -11.81
CA SER A 383 -18.28 15.14 -11.98
C SER A 383 -17.58 16.31 -11.29
N GLN A 384 -16.81 16.05 -10.23
CA GLN A 384 -16.12 17.05 -9.40
C GLN A 384 -14.60 17.09 -9.65
N ARG A 385 -14.11 16.35 -10.65
CA ARG A 385 -12.70 16.38 -11.03
C ARG A 385 -12.45 17.60 -11.93
N PRO A 386 -11.35 18.34 -11.72
CA PRO A 386 -10.95 19.36 -12.68
C PRO A 386 -10.74 18.69 -14.03
N LYS A 387 -11.36 19.24 -15.09
CA LYS A 387 -11.14 18.78 -16.46
C LYS A 387 -9.77 19.27 -16.91
N PHE A 388 -8.71 18.52 -16.64
CA PHE A 388 -7.42 18.79 -17.24
C PHE A 388 -7.43 18.37 -18.72
N PRO A 389 -6.98 19.21 -19.66
CA PRO A 389 -6.80 18.80 -21.04
C PRO A 389 -5.80 17.65 -21.09
N ARG A 390 -6.05 16.64 -21.94
CA ARG A 390 -5.25 15.40 -22.10
C ARG A 390 -3.80 15.62 -22.55
N SER A 391 -3.32 16.86 -22.63
CA SER A 391 -2.02 17.25 -23.14
C SER A 391 -1.12 17.79 -22.05
N VAL A 392 -0.82 16.99 -21.03
CA VAL A 392 0.41 17.17 -20.24
C VAL A 392 1.00 15.78 -20.03
N ALA A 393 1.58 15.24 -21.09
CA ALA A 393 2.60 14.21 -20.94
C ALA A 393 3.82 14.93 -20.36
N PHE A 394 4.18 14.61 -19.11
CA PHE A 394 5.48 14.97 -18.57
C PHE A 394 6.53 14.39 -19.52
N ARG A 395 7.28 15.27 -20.19
CA ARG A 395 8.48 14.91 -20.96
C ARG A 395 9.69 14.88 -20.04
#